data_AF-A0A2N5KEX3-F1
#
_entry.id   AF-A0A2N5KEX3-F1
#
_cell.length_a   1.000
_cell.length_b   1.000
_cell.length_c   1.000
_cell.angle_alpha   90.00
_cell.angle_beta   90.00
_cell.angle_gamma   90.00
#
_symmetry.space_group_name_H-M   'P 1'
#
loop_
_entity.id
_entity.type
_entity.pdbx_description
1 polymer ?
#
loop_
_entity_poly.entity_id
_entity_poly.type
_entity_poly.pdbx_seq_one_letter_code
_entity_poly.pdbx_strand_id
1 'polypeptide(L)'
;MGSWHLFECGSCGYRAEVSGGDDAGMLVSTTTVFCEACTELYDVVTENRSWKAGGPIEGPQEPRCPKSKKHPIRLWTYPGPCPRCGECIEDRGSVALWD
;
A
#
# COMPACT_ATOMS: atom_id res chain seq x y z
N MET A 1 3.11 3.55 -14.30
CA MET A 1 3.90 2.52 -13.60
C MET A 1 3.88 2.94 -12.16
N GLY A 2 3.45 2.04 -11.29
CA GLY A 2 3.53 2.30 -9.87
C GLY A 2 4.97 2.20 -9.39
N SER A 3 5.20 2.61 -8.15
CA SER A 3 6.51 2.60 -7.52
C SER A 3 6.40 2.18 -6.07
N TRP A 4 7.29 1.30 -5.64
CA TRP A 4 7.49 1.02 -4.22
C TRP A 4 8.61 1.88 -3.67
N HIS A 5 8.38 2.34 -2.46
CA HIS A 5 9.30 3.12 -1.64
C HIS A 5 9.62 2.35 -0.37
N LEU A 6 10.84 2.47 0.12
CA LEU A 6 11.22 1.95 1.42
C LEU A 6 10.87 2.97 2.49
N PHE A 7 9.85 2.68 3.29
CA PHE A 7 9.54 3.47 4.48
C PHE A 7 10.20 2.85 5.70
N GLU A 8 10.89 3.67 6.49
CA GLU A 8 11.63 3.25 7.68
C GLU A 8 11.31 4.14 8.87
N CYS A 9 10.98 3.52 10.01
CA CYS A 9 10.76 4.24 11.25
C CYS A 9 12.07 4.32 12.04
N GLY A 10 12.61 5.53 12.21
CA GLY A 10 13.82 5.74 13.00
C GLY A 10 13.68 5.44 14.50
N SER A 11 12.45 5.38 15.03
CA SER A 11 12.19 5.13 16.47
C SER A 11 12.20 3.63 16.83
N CYS A 12 11.49 2.79 16.06
CA CYS A 12 11.36 1.36 16.37
C CYS A 12 12.01 0.42 15.34
N GLY A 13 12.61 0.96 14.27
CA GLY A 13 13.26 0.17 13.21
C GLY A 13 12.30 -0.56 12.27
N TYR A 14 10.99 -0.27 12.32
CA TYR A 14 10.03 -0.82 11.38
C TYR A 14 10.36 -0.43 9.93
N ARG A 15 10.17 -1.36 8.99
CA ARG A 15 10.40 -1.16 7.56
C ARG A 15 9.24 -1.72 6.74
N ALA A 16 8.87 -1.02 5.67
CA ALA A 16 7.88 -1.47 4.71
C ALA A 16 8.26 -1.02 3.30
N GLU A 17 8.08 -1.90 2.32
CA GLU A 17 8.19 -1.59 0.90
C GLU A 17 6.77 -1.54 0.33
N VAL A 18 6.25 -0.33 0.16
CA VAL A 18 4.88 -0.04 -0.27
C VAL A 18 4.87 1.24 -1.10
N SER A 19 3.76 1.55 -1.76
CA SER A 19 3.63 2.74 -2.61
C SER A 19 3.48 4.03 -1.79
N GLY A 20 3.01 3.92 -0.56
CA GLY A 20 2.87 5.03 0.37
C GLY A 20 1.60 5.85 0.19
N GLY A 21 0.55 5.25 -0.36
CA GLY A 21 -0.73 5.89 -0.64
C GLY A 21 -1.41 5.23 -1.84
N ASP A 22 -2.25 5.99 -2.54
CA ASP A 22 -2.83 5.56 -3.81
C ASP A 22 -1.76 5.59 -4.91
N ASP A 23 -1.65 4.52 -5.69
CA ASP A 23 -0.71 4.42 -6.81
C ASP A 23 -1.27 3.49 -7.90
N ALA A 24 -0.73 3.59 -9.13
CA ALA A 24 -1.24 2.84 -10.27
C ALA A 24 -0.17 2.40 -11.28
N GLY A 25 -0.18 1.10 -11.57
CA GLY A 25 0.41 0.49 -12.74
C GLY A 25 -0.48 0.68 -13.98
N MET A 26 -0.11 0.02 -15.08
CA MET A 26 -0.96 -0.07 -16.27
C MET A 26 -2.13 -1.03 -16.06
N LEU A 27 -1.94 -2.07 -15.24
CA LEU A 27 -2.93 -3.12 -15.03
C LEU A 27 -3.67 -2.99 -13.71
N VAL A 28 -3.06 -2.44 -12.66
CA VAL A 28 -3.70 -2.37 -11.34
C VAL A 28 -3.53 -1.01 -10.68
N SER A 29 -4.55 -0.60 -9.95
CA SER A 29 -4.47 0.48 -8.97
C SER A 29 -4.38 -0.14 -7.59
N THR A 30 -3.53 0.42 -6.74
CA THR A 30 -3.33 0.00 -5.35
C THR A 30 -3.52 1.17 -4.40
N THR A 31 -3.82 0.87 -3.15
CA THR A 31 -3.72 1.82 -2.04
C THR A 31 -2.93 1.20 -0.90
N THR A 32 -2.09 1.98 -0.24
CA THR A 32 -1.43 1.54 0.99
C THR A 32 -2.40 1.58 2.16
N VAL A 33 -2.46 0.49 2.92
CA VAL A 33 -3.29 0.37 4.12
C VAL A 33 -2.45 0.00 5.32
N PHE A 34 -2.82 0.55 6.47
CA PHE A 34 -2.37 0.08 7.76
C PHE A 34 -3.35 -0.99 8.29
N CYS A 35 -2.87 -2.20 8.52
CA CYS A 35 -3.64 -3.22 9.21
C CYS A 35 -3.36 -3.18 10.72
N GLU A 36 -4.38 -2.83 11.52
CA GLU A 36 -4.23 -2.66 12.97
C GLU A 36 -3.95 -3.99 13.69
N ALA A 37 -4.46 -5.11 13.16
CA ALA A 37 -4.19 -6.44 13.73
C ALA A 37 -2.80 -6.98 13.36
N CYS A 38 -2.30 -6.68 12.16
CA CYS A 38 -0.97 -7.12 11.73
C CYS A 38 0.14 -6.19 12.20
N THR A 39 -0.17 -4.94 12.56
CA THR A 39 0.81 -3.89 12.84
C THR A 39 1.78 -3.63 11.67
N GLU A 40 1.25 -3.73 10.44
CA GLU A 40 2.01 -3.62 9.20
C GLU A 40 1.26 -2.80 8.14
N LEU A 41 2.03 -2.17 7.25
CA LEU A 41 1.56 -1.54 6.02
C LEU A 41 1.53 -2.56 4.87
N TYR A 42 0.52 -2.47 4.03
CA TYR A 42 0.38 -3.29 2.83
C TYR A 42 -0.13 -2.45 1.67
N ASP A 43 0.35 -2.69 0.46
CA ASP A 43 -0.37 -2.29 -0.74
C ASP A 43 -1.44 -3.33 -1.06
N VAL A 44 -2.66 -2.84 -1.30
CA VAL A 44 -3.80 -3.68 -1.66
C VAL A 44 -4.43 -3.16 -2.94
N VAL A 45 -4.79 -4.09 -3.82
CA VAL A 45 -5.41 -3.77 -5.11
C VAL A 45 -6.81 -3.19 -4.88
N THR A 46 -7.06 -2.03 -5.46
CA THR A 46 -8.36 -1.35 -5.45
C THR A 46 -9.05 -1.46 -6.79
N GLU A 47 -8.30 -1.54 -7.89
CA GLU A 47 -8.89 -1.72 -9.22
C GLU A 47 -8.00 -2.62 -10.09
N ASN A 48 -8.64 -3.50 -10.86
CA ASN A 48 -7.97 -4.30 -11.88
C ASN A 48 -8.43 -3.84 -13.26
N ARG A 49 -7.48 -3.59 -14.14
CA ARG A 49 -7.71 -3.33 -15.55
C ARG A 49 -7.37 -4.57 -16.36
N SER A 50 -8.24 -4.92 -17.30
CA SER A 50 -7.94 -5.99 -18.24
C SER A 50 -6.66 -5.69 -19.02
N TRP A 51 -5.78 -6.68 -19.15
CA TRP A 51 -4.57 -6.60 -19.97
C TRP A 51 -4.86 -6.39 -21.46
N LYS A 52 -6.10 -6.63 -21.91
CA LYS A 52 -6.52 -6.37 -23.29
C LYS A 52 -6.73 -4.87 -23.50
N ALA A 53 -6.18 -4.32 -24.58
CA ALA A 53 -6.42 -2.94 -24.97
C ALA A 53 -7.92 -2.65 -25.07
N GLY A 54 -8.42 -1.73 -24.24
CA GLY A 54 -9.84 -1.38 -24.17
C GLY A 54 -10.72 -2.38 -23.43
N GLY A 55 -10.15 -3.35 -22.71
CA GLY A 55 -10.91 -4.26 -21.87
C GLY A 55 -11.54 -3.57 -20.64
N PRO A 56 -12.53 -4.21 -20.00
CA PRO A 56 -13.25 -3.61 -18.88
C PRO A 56 -12.31 -3.35 -17.70
N ILE A 57 -12.58 -2.25 -16.99
CA ILE A 57 -12.06 -2.03 -15.64
C ILE A 57 -12.97 -2.83 -14.72
N GLU A 58 -12.43 -3.82 -14.01
CA GLU A 58 -13.15 -4.45 -12.92
C GLU A 58 -13.42 -3.38 -11.87
N GLY A 59 -14.68 -3.26 -11.43
CA GLY A 59 -15.10 -2.17 -10.56
C GLY A 59 -14.29 -2.08 -9.25
N PRO A 60 -14.39 -0.95 -8.53
CA PRO A 60 -13.60 -0.71 -7.33
C PRO A 60 -13.78 -1.83 -6.30
N GLN A 61 -12.66 -2.36 -5.84
CA GLN A 61 -12.57 -3.33 -4.76
C GLN A 61 -12.36 -2.58 -3.45
N GLU A 62 -13.15 -2.93 -2.44
CA GLU A 62 -12.93 -2.40 -1.10
C GLU A 62 -11.56 -2.87 -0.58
N PRO A 63 -10.70 -1.96 -0.10
CA PRO A 63 -9.42 -2.31 0.50
C PRO A 63 -9.59 -3.29 1.67
N ARG A 64 -8.75 -4.33 1.73
CA ARG A 64 -8.78 -5.35 2.79
C ARG A 64 -7.39 -5.87 3.10
N CYS A 65 -7.14 -6.27 4.34
CA CYS A 65 -5.86 -6.87 4.72
C CYS A 65 -5.58 -8.16 3.92
N PRO A 66 -4.36 -8.35 3.38
CA PRO A 66 -4.01 -9.54 2.60
C PRO A 66 -3.91 -10.82 3.44
N LYS A 67 -3.73 -10.70 4.76
CA LYS A 67 -3.65 -11.87 5.68
C LYS A 67 -5.02 -12.38 6.10
N SER A 68 -5.99 -11.50 6.28
CA SER A 68 -7.33 -11.86 6.72
C SER A 68 -8.32 -10.74 6.43
N LYS A 69 -9.45 -11.09 5.79
CA LYS A 69 -10.55 -10.15 5.52
C LYS A 69 -11.23 -9.61 6.78
N LYS A 70 -11.00 -10.23 7.95
CA LYS A 70 -11.57 -9.82 9.24
C LYS A 70 -10.70 -8.79 9.97
N HIS A 71 -9.47 -8.58 9.54
CA HIS A 71 -8.60 -7.64 10.23
C HIS A 71 -9.07 -6.20 9.98
N PRO A 72 -9.17 -5.38 11.03
CA PRO A 72 -9.39 -3.95 10.87
C PRO A 72 -8.22 -3.33 10.11
N ILE A 73 -8.56 -2.48 9.14
CA ILE A 73 -7.60 -1.72 8.35
C ILE A 73 -7.99 -0.25 8.32
N ARG A 74 -7.00 0.60 8.04
CA ARG A 74 -7.17 2.02 7.73
C ARG A 74 -6.38 2.35 6.48
N LEU A 75 -6.88 3.29 5.68
CA LEU A 75 -6.08 3.87 4.61
C LEU A 75 -4.85 4.56 5.23
N TRP A 76 -3.72 4.45 4.54
CA TRP A 76 -2.47 5.03 4.99
C TRP A 76 -1.82 5.77 3.83
N THR A 77 -1.40 7.00 4.07
CA THR A 77 -0.70 7.84 3.09
C THR A 77 0.54 8.42 3.74
N TYR A 78 1.60 8.58 2.94
CA TYR A 78 2.79 9.30 3.36
C TYR A 78 2.57 10.82 3.20
N PRO A 79 3.04 11.66 4.14
CA PRO A 79 3.61 11.31 5.45
C PRO A 79 2.58 10.72 6.42
N GLY A 80 2.95 9.67 7.15
CA GLY A 80 2.03 8.94 8.01
C GLY A 80 2.70 8.26 9.23
N PRO A 81 1.89 7.79 10.20
CA PRO A 81 2.39 7.18 11.42
C PRO A 81 2.92 5.76 11.18
N CYS A 82 3.94 5.38 11.92
CA CYS A 82 4.46 4.02 11.97
C CYS A 82 3.38 3.09 12.57
N PRO A 83 3.08 1.95 11.93
CA PRO A 83 2.04 1.03 12.41
C PRO A 83 2.39 0.32 13.72
N ARG A 84 3.65 0.40 14.18
CA ARG A 84 4.12 -0.26 15.41
C ARG A 84 4.21 0.67 16.62
N CYS A 85 4.66 1.92 16.43
CA CYS A 85 4.89 2.85 17.55
C CYS A 85 4.18 4.20 17.40
N GLY A 86 3.52 4.48 16.27
CA GLY A 86 2.79 5.73 16.04
C GLY A 86 3.63 6.94 15.62
N GLU A 87 4.96 6.89 15.81
CA GLU A 87 5.89 7.94 15.35
C GLU A 87 5.90 8.07 13.82
N CYS A 88 6.23 9.25 13.30
CA CYS A 88 6.29 9.47 11.86
C CYS A 88 7.32 8.55 11.19
N ILE A 89 6.94 7.94 10.07
CA ILE A 89 7.84 7.11 9.27
C ILE A 89 8.53 7.98 8.20
N GLU A 90 9.79 7.65 7.88
CA GLU A 90 10.57 8.37 6.87
C GLU A 90 10.55 7.60 5.55
N ASP A 91 10.44 8.30 4.42
CA ASP A 91 10.67 7.73 3.10
C ASP A 91 12.18 7.68 2.81
N ARG A 92 12.72 6.49 2.55
CA ARG A 92 14.11 6.26 2.16
C ARG A 92 14.31 6.25 0.64
N GLY A 93 13.25 6.47 -0.13
CA GLY A 93 13.24 6.57 -1.57
C GLY A 93 12.69 5.32 -2.26
N SER A 94 12.53 5.45 -3.58
CA SER A 94 12.04 4.38 -4.44
C SER A 94 13.01 3.20 -4.48
N VAL A 95 12.48 1.99 -4.33
CA VAL A 95 13.22 0.73 -4.38
C VAL A 95 12.87 -0.12 -5.60
N ALA A 96 11.67 0.04 -6.15
CA ALA A 96 11.22 -0.68 -7.34
C ALA A 96 10.14 0.10 -8.09
N LEU A 97 10.03 -0.15 -9.39
CA LEU A 97 8.86 0.20 -10.21
C LEU A 97 8.05 -1.07 -10.47
N TRP A 98 6.72 -0.94 -10.53
CA TRP A 98 5.80 -2.07 -10.70
C TRP A 98 4.65 -1.75 -11.67
N ASP A 99 3.95 -2.80 -12.10
CA ASP A 99 2.87 -2.78 -13.10
C ASP A 99 1.67 -3.66 -12.73
#